data_AF-A0A914WLL8-F1
#
_entry.id   AF-A0A914WLL8-F1
#
_cell.length_a   1.000
_cell.length_b   1.000
_cell.length_c   1.000
_cell.angle_alpha   90.00
_cell.angle_beta   90.00
_cell.angle_gamma   90.00
#
_symmetry.space_group_name_H-M   'P 1'
#
loop_
_entity.id
_entity.type
_entity.pdbx_description
1 polymer ?
#
loop_
_entity_poly.entity_id
_entity_poly.type
_entity_poly.pdbx_seq_one_letter_code
_entity_poly.pdbx_strand_id
1 'polypeptide(L)'
;MPGFGGSVAAAKNQQKDEAATREKKAQEEIASFHALYTPQYFLSQTPAEVGGAAIPEWKRALAAKKLAEAAIQKEEERIMKELEEWKLSLVPNWKKTPAQQAKNLPAFS
;
A
#
# COMPACT_ATOMS: atom_id res chain seq x y z
N MET A 1 -8.24 -21.24 39.40
CA MET A 1 -7.24 -20.69 38.47
C MET A 1 -7.86 -20.70 37.08
N PRO A 2 -7.87 -19.57 36.34
CA PRO A 2 -8.71 -19.42 35.15
C PRO A 2 -8.18 -20.20 33.95
N GLY A 3 -9.12 -20.78 33.19
CA GLY A 3 -8.87 -21.71 32.09
C GLY A 3 -8.25 -21.05 30.86
N PHE A 4 -7.08 -21.58 30.47
CA PHE A 4 -6.40 -21.27 29.22
C PHE A 4 -6.97 -22.17 28.11
N GLY A 5 -8.19 -21.87 27.69
CA GLY A 5 -8.99 -22.75 26.82
C GLY A 5 -9.56 -22.09 25.58
N GLY A 6 -8.87 -21.10 25.01
CA GLY A 6 -9.17 -20.68 23.64
C GLY A 6 -8.73 -21.78 22.69
N SER A 7 -9.69 -22.48 22.04
CA SER A 7 -9.37 -23.54 21.08
C SER A 7 -8.49 -22.97 19.95
N VAL A 8 -7.40 -23.66 19.61
CA VAL A 8 -6.48 -23.27 18.52
C VAL A 8 -7.24 -23.07 17.19
N ALA A 9 -8.36 -23.77 17.01
CA ALA A 9 -9.27 -23.59 15.88
C ALA A 9 -9.92 -22.20 15.85
N ALA A 10 -10.35 -21.68 17.01
CA ALA A 10 -10.96 -20.36 17.12
C ALA A 10 -9.94 -19.25 16.78
N ALA A 11 -8.71 -19.35 17.29
CA ALA A 11 -7.64 -18.40 16.97
C ALA A 11 -7.26 -18.41 15.48
N LYS A 12 -7.31 -19.58 14.83
CA LYS A 12 -6.98 -19.74 13.41
C LYS A 12 -8.08 -19.20 12.49
N ASN A 13 -9.35 -19.33 12.89
CA ASN A 13 -10.45 -18.66 12.19
C ASN A 13 -10.35 -17.15 12.36
N GLN A 14 -10.12 -16.67 13.58
CA GLN A 14 -9.99 -15.24 13.87
C GLN A 14 -8.88 -14.57 13.05
N GLN A 15 -7.71 -15.21 12.90
CA GLN A 15 -6.64 -14.71 12.02
C GLN A 15 -7.05 -14.64 10.53
N LYS A 16 -7.85 -15.60 10.06
CA LYS A 16 -8.35 -15.58 8.67
C LYS A 16 -9.37 -14.47 8.46
N ASP A 17 -10.28 -14.26 9.42
CA ASP A 17 -11.27 -13.18 9.36
C ASP A 17 -10.59 -11.80 9.40
N GLU A 18 -9.57 -11.62 10.23
CA GLU A 18 -8.76 -10.38 10.26
C GLU A 18 -7.98 -10.18 8.96
N ALA A 19 -7.42 -11.24 8.36
CA ALA A 19 -6.76 -11.17 7.07
C ALA A 19 -7.73 -10.73 5.96
N ALA A 20 -8.88 -11.38 5.86
CA ALA A 20 -9.90 -11.02 4.87
C ALA A 20 -10.40 -9.58 5.06
N THR A 21 -10.57 -9.14 6.31
CA THR A 21 -11.00 -7.76 6.62
C THR A 21 -9.96 -6.73 6.22
N ARG A 22 -8.67 -6.98 6.52
CA ARG A 22 -7.58 -6.08 6.10
C ARG A 22 -7.41 -6.02 4.60
N GLU A 23 -7.54 -7.16 3.91
CA GLU A 23 -7.48 -7.22 2.45
C GLU A 23 -8.63 -6.43 1.82
N LYS A 24 -9.85 -6.56 2.36
CA LYS A 24 -10.99 -5.75 1.91
C LYS A 24 -10.77 -4.26 2.12
N LYS A 25 -10.30 -3.88 3.31
CA LYS A 25 -10.03 -2.47 3.63
C LYS A 25 -8.95 -1.89 2.72
N ALA A 26 -7.87 -2.64 2.47
CA ALA A 26 -6.82 -2.25 1.53
C ALA A 26 -7.38 -2.03 0.11
N GLN A 27 -8.28 -2.90 -0.36
CA GLN A 27 -8.95 -2.72 -1.65
C GLN A 27 -9.87 -1.49 -1.68
N GLU A 28 -10.61 -1.23 -0.61
CA GLU A 28 -11.45 -0.03 -0.48
C GLU A 28 -10.59 1.25 -0.48
N GLU A 29 -9.45 1.25 0.20
CA GLU A 29 -8.50 2.36 0.21
C GLU A 29 -7.94 2.61 -1.20
N ILE A 30 -7.49 1.58 -1.91
CA ILE A 30 -7.05 1.68 -3.31
C ILE A 30 -8.17 2.23 -4.21
N ALA A 31 -9.39 1.70 -4.09
CA ALA A 31 -10.53 2.15 -4.89
C ALA A 31 -10.91 3.62 -4.59
N SER A 32 -10.83 4.05 -3.32
CA SER A 32 -11.06 5.43 -2.94
C SER A 32 -10.01 6.38 -3.52
N PHE A 33 -8.74 5.95 -3.56
CA PHE A 33 -7.67 6.70 -4.20
C PHE A 33 -7.90 6.84 -5.71
N HIS A 34 -8.28 5.76 -6.40
CA HIS A 34 -8.63 5.82 -7.81
C HIS A 34 -9.76 6.81 -8.11
N ALA A 35 -10.75 6.92 -7.21
CA ALA A 35 -11.86 7.85 -7.39
C ALA A 35 -11.45 9.33 -7.19
N LEU A 36 -10.51 9.60 -6.28
CA LEU A 36 -10.05 10.95 -5.95
C LEU A 36 -8.97 11.45 -6.93
N TYR A 37 -8.08 10.57 -7.37
CA TYR A 37 -6.89 10.90 -8.17
C TYR A 37 -7.22 10.90 -9.67
N THR A 38 -8.08 11.84 -10.07
CA THR A 38 -8.45 12.02 -11.47
C THR A 38 -7.42 12.88 -12.22
N PRO A 39 -7.25 12.72 -13.56
CA PRO A 39 -6.39 13.60 -14.36
C PRO A 39 -6.75 15.09 -14.19
N GLN A 40 -8.02 15.41 -13.94
CA GLN A 40 -8.50 16.76 -13.68
C GLN A 40 -7.87 17.38 -12.43
N TYR A 41 -7.72 16.59 -11.36
CA TYR A 41 -7.09 17.01 -10.09
C TYR A 41 -5.60 17.35 -10.28
N PHE A 42 -4.92 16.67 -11.21
CA PHE A 42 -3.51 16.92 -11.50
C PHE A 42 -3.29 18.01 -12.55
N LEU A 43 -4.30 18.35 -13.33
CA LEU A 43 -4.19 19.36 -14.38
C LEU A 43 -4.02 20.78 -13.80
N SER A 44 -4.65 21.04 -12.64
CA SER A 44 -4.45 22.27 -11.87
C SER A 44 -3.07 22.36 -11.19
N GLN A 45 -2.47 21.21 -10.88
CA GLN A 45 -1.15 21.11 -10.26
C GLN A 45 -0.01 21.09 -11.29
N THR A 46 -0.33 20.81 -12.56
CA THR A 46 0.66 20.81 -13.63
C THR A 46 0.96 22.24 -14.04
N PRO A 47 2.23 22.69 -14.02
CA PRO A 47 2.58 24.05 -14.37
C PRO A 47 2.20 24.39 -15.81
N ALA A 48 1.74 25.62 -16.02
CA ALA A 48 1.35 26.11 -17.33
C ALA A 48 2.55 26.45 -18.22
N GLU A 49 3.70 26.73 -17.61
CA GLU A 49 4.93 27.13 -18.28
C GLU A 49 6.14 26.43 -17.67
N VAL A 50 7.12 26.08 -18.50
CA VAL A 50 8.41 25.52 -18.06
C VAL A 50 9.51 26.24 -18.83
N GLY A 51 10.46 26.83 -18.10
CA GLY A 51 11.60 27.53 -18.71
C GLY A 51 11.21 28.75 -19.54
N GLY A 52 10.09 29.40 -19.22
CA GLY A 52 9.58 30.57 -19.94
C GLY A 52 8.79 30.25 -21.21
N ALA A 53 8.54 28.97 -21.52
CA ALA A 53 7.69 28.56 -22.63
C ALA A 53 6.35 27.99 -22.13
N ALA A 54 5.24 28.47 -22.71
CA ALA A 54 3.91 27.96 -22.43
C ALA A 54 3.74 26.52 -22.91
N ILE A 55 3.25 25.65 -22.03
CA ILE A 55 2.96 24.25 -22.33
C ILE A 55 1.58 24.16 -22.99
N PRO A 56 1.47 23.56 -24.19
CA PRO A 56 0.19 23.29 -24.82
C PRO A 56 -0.73 22.46 -23.93
N GLU A 57 -2.03 22.73 -24.03
CA GLU A 57 -3.05 22.11 -23.19
C GLU A 57 -3.05 20.57 -23.28
N TRP A 58 -2.94 20.00 -24.49
CA TRP A 58 -2.83 18.55 -24.69
C TRP A 58 -1.61 17.93 -24.00
N LYS A 59 -0.48 18.65 -23.96
CA LYS A 59 0.76 18.18 -23.33
C LYS A 59 0.65 18.27 -21.80
N ARG A 60 -0.06 19.27 -21.30
CA ARG A 60 -0.44 19.41 -19.88
C ARG A 60 -1.40 18.31 -19.45
N ALA A 61 -2.38 17.97 -20.28
CA ALA A 61 -3.31 16.87 -20.03
C ALA A 61 -2.61 15.51 -19.97
N LEU A 62 -1.65 15.26 -20.88
CA LEU A 62 -0.82 14.05 -20.81
C LEU A 62 0.05 13.99 -19.56
N ALA A 63 0.66 15.11 -19.17
CA ALA A 63 1.46 15.18 -17.94
C ALA A 63 0.59 14.96 -16.69
N ALA A 64 -0.60 15.57 -16.64
CA ALA A 64 -1.56 15.38 -15.56
C ALA A 64 -2.05 13.92 -15.47
N LYS A 65 -2.33 13.28 -16.60
CA LYS A 65 -2.67 11.85 -16.65
C LYS A 65 -1.52 10.99 -16.11
N LYS A 66 -0.29 11.26 -16.55
CA LYS A 66 0.90 10.52 -16.08
C LYS A 66 1.15 10.72 -14.58
N LEU A 67 0.92 11.92 -14.06
CA LEU A 67 0.99 12.21 -12.63
C LEU A 67 -0.10 11.47 -11.85
N ALA A 68 -1.32 11.43 -12.37
CA ALA A 68 -2.42 10.68 -11.77
C ALA A 68 -2.11 9.18 -11.69
N GLU A 69 -1.67 8.59 -12.80
CA GLU A 69 -1.29 7.18 -12.87
C GLU A 69 -0.11 6.87 -11.94
N ALA A 70 0.92 7.71 -11.91
CA ALA A 70 2.07 7.53 -11.03
C ALA A 70 1.70 7.66 -9.54
N ALA A 71 0.81 8.59 -9.19
CA ALA A 71 0.35 8.78 -7.82
C ALA A 71 -0.50 7.59 -7.33
N ILE A 72 -1.42 7.11 -8.18
CA ILE A 72 -2.21 5.90 -7.91
C ILE A 72 -1.30 4.70 -7.70
N GLN A 73 -0.36 4.48 -8.63
CA GLN A 73 0.54 3.33 -8.58
C GLN A 73 1.42 3.34 -7.32
N LYS A 74 1.95 4.51 -6.94
CA LYS A 74 2.75 4.65 -5.72
C LYS A 74 1.94 4.35 -4.46
N GLU A 75 0.67 4.75 -4.42
CA GLU A 75 -0.18 4.49 -3.27
C GLU A 75 -0.60 3.02 -3.21
N GLU A 76 -0.94 2.42 -4.34
CA GLU A 76 -1.21 0.99 -4.45
C GLU A 76 0.00 0.16 -3.97
N GLU A 77 1.21 0.51 -4.43
CA GLU A 77 2.45 -0.12 -3.97
C GLU A 77 2.65 0.05 -2.46
N ARG A 78 2.33 1.22 -1.89
CA ARG A 78 2.42 1.46 -0.43
C ARG A 78 1.48 0.52 0.32
N ILE A 79 0.22 0.43 -0.10
CA ILE A 79 -0.81 -0.38 0.55
C ILE A 79 -0.49 -1.87 0.41
N MET A 80 -0.07 -2.31 -0.78
CA MET A 80 0.33 -3.71 -1.01
C MET A 80 1.55 -4.08 -0.17
N LYS A 81 2.55 -3.20 -0.10
CA LYS A 81 3.74 -3.44 0.71
C LYS A 81 3.40 -3.52 2.20
N GLU A 82 2.53 -2.63 2.71
CA GLU A 82 2.07 -2.67 4.10
C GLU A 82 1.32 -3.99 4.40
N LEU A 83 0.50 -4.46 3.46
CA LEU A 83 -0.18 -5.75 3.56
C LEU A 83 0.80 -6.93 3.55
N GLU A 84 1.82 -6.89 2.70
CA GLU A 84 2.88 -7.90 2.65
C GLU A 84 3.69 -7.92 3.96
N GLU A 85 4.12 -6.76 4.45
CA GLU A 85 4.85 -6.63 5.72
C GLU A 85 4.02 -7.17 6.89
N TRP A 86 2.72 -6.88 6.90
CA TRP A 86 1.81 -7.46 7.87
C TRP A 86 1.71 -8.98 7.73
N LYS A 87 1.55 -9.51 6.52
CA LYS A 87 1.54 -10.97 6.27
C LYS A 87 2.85 -11.63 6.73
N LEU A 88 3.99 -10.99 6.50
CA LEU A 88 5.30 -11.43 6.99
C LEU A 88 5.41 -11.38 8.52
N SER A 89 4.76 -10.42 9.18
CA SER A 89 4.72 -10.35 10.66
C SER A 89 4.01 -11.56 11.28
N LEU A 90 3.01 -12.12 10.60
CA LEU A 90 2.28 -13.31 11.06
C LEU A 90 3.11 -14.59 10.93
N VAL A 91 4.15 -14.59 10.09
CA VAL A 91 5.02 -15.75 9.92
C VAL A 91 5.86 -15.92 11.20
N PRO A 92 5.79 -17.08 11.87
CA PRO A 92 6.62 -17.35 13.04
C PRO A 92 8.12 -17.33 12.68
N ASN A 93 8.98 -16.89 13.60
CA ASN A 93 10.42 -16.73 13.36
C ASN A 93 11.12 -17.99 12.83
N TRP A 94 10.71 -19.18 13.26
CA TRP A 94 11.27 -20.47 12.81
C TRP A 94 10.89 -20.84 11.37
N LYS A 95 9.89 -20.16 10.79
CA LYS A 95 9.49 -20.32 9.39
C LYS A 95 10.04 -19.21 8.48
N LYS A 96 10.68 -18.18 9.03
CA LYS A 96 11.26 -17.08 8.25
C LYS A 96 12.54 -17.54 7.58
N THR A 97 12.78 -17.11 6.34
CA THR A 97 14.04 -17.37 5.64
C THR A 97 15.19 -16.55 6.25
N PRO A 98 16.46 -16.95 6.06
CA PRO A 98 17.62 -16.20 6.59
C PRO A 98 17.60 -14.73 6.14
N ALA A 99 17.20 -14.46 4.89
CA ALA A 99 17.07 -13.10 4.37
C ALA A 99 15.95 -12.28 5.05
N GLN A 100 14.86 -12.92 5.48
CA GLN A 100 13.76 -12.26 6.22
C GLN A 100 14.14 -11.99 7.68
N GLN A 101 14.96 -12.84 8.28
CA GLN A 101 15.52 -12.63 9.62
C GLN A 101 16.57 -11.51 9.61
N ALA A 102 17.43 -11.45 8.61
CA ALA A 102 18.49 -10.45 8.48
C ALA A 102 17.96 -9.00 8.40
N LYS A 103 16.78 -8.78 7.81
CA LYS A 103 16.14 -7.44 7.75
C LYS A 103 15.71 -6.90 9.12
N ASN A 104 15.60 -7.74 10.14
CA ASN A 104 15.13 -7.37 11.48
C ASN A 104 16.28 -7.28 12.51
N LEU A 105 17.53 -7.49 12.10
CA LEU A 105 18.67 -7.36 12.99
C LEU A 105 19.07 -5.87 13.10
N PRO A 106 19.25 -5.32 14.31
CA PRO A 106 19.88 -4.02 14.45
C PRO A 106 21.29 -4.12 13.87
N ALA A 107 21.70 -3.15 13.06
CA ALA A 107 23.06 -3.04 12.57
C ALA A 107 23.99 -2.96 13.79
N PHE A 108 24.73 -4.03 14.04
CA PHE A 108 25.70 -4.08 15.12
C PHE A 108 26.88 -3.21 14.69
N SER A 109 27.07 -2.05 15.36
CA SER A 109 28.28 -1.23 15.27
C SER A 109 29.35 -1.73 16.22
#